data_AF-A0A7I8CVW4-F1
#
_entry.id   AF-A0A7I8CVW4-F1
#
_cell.length_a   1.000
_cell.length_b   1.000
_cell.length_c   1.000
_cell.angle_alpha   90.00
_cell.angle_beta   90.00
_cell.angle_gamma   90.00
#
_symmetry.space_group_name_H-M   'P 1'
#
loop_
_entity.id
_entity.type
_entity.pdbx_description
1 polymer ?
#
loop_
_entity_poly.entity_id
_entity_poly.type
_entity_poly.pdbx_seq_one_letter_code
_entity_poly.pdbx_strand_id
1 'polypeptide(L)'
;MSKVLDGDPPRARDHAVQDGGLARGRSNRHIQFISIDGAIGTGLFMGAGKTISISGTSIILTYMVIGFFLFFVMRAMGEMLLSNLRYKSFADFCSAYLGQ
;
A
#
# COMPACT_ATOMS: atom_id res chain seq x y z
N MET A 1 -45.89 -37.14 24.28
CA MET A 1 -44.60 -37.81 24.50
C MET A 1 -43.78 -37.68 23.22
N SER A 2 -42.79 -36.80 23.25
CA SER A 2 -41.56 -36.84 22.45
C SER A 2 -41.65 -37.20 20.96
N LYS A 3 -41.59 -36.15 20.13
CA LYS A 3 -40.38 -35.85 19.34
C LYS A 3 -40.48 -34.36 18.96
N VAL A 4 -39.65 -33.49 19.55
CA VAL A 4 -38.25 -33.23 19.14
C VAL A 4 -38.30 -32.68 17.71
N LEU A 5 -38.25 -31.35 17.56
CA LEU A 5 -36.98 -30.63 17.35
C LEU A 5 -36.20 -31.24 16.18
N ASP A 6 -36.62 -30.93 14.96
CA ASP A 6 -35.82 -31.06 13.73
C ASP A 6 -36.45 -30.07 12.75
N GLY A 7 -36.19 -28.77 12.88
CA GLY A 7 -34.90 -28.21 12.50
C GLY A 7 -35.17 -27.44 11.21
N ASP A 8 -35.64 -26.19 11.35
CA ASP A 8 -35.51 -25.24 10.25
C ASP A 8 -34.06 -25.36 9.77
N PRO A 9 -33.80 -25.66 8.49
CA PRO A 9 -32.45 -25.69 8.01
C PRO A 9 -31.83 -24.34 8.40
N PRO A 10 -30.65 -24.33 9.05
CA PRO A 10 -29.97 -23.08 9.29
C PRO A 10 -29.92 -22.39 7.95
N ARG A 11 -30.51 -21.19 7.86
CA ARG A 11 -30.24 -20.29 6.75
C ARG A 11 -28.74 -20.16 6.74
N ALA A 12 -28.08 -20.98 5.93
CA ALA A 12 -26.79 -20.67 5.39
C ALA A 12 -27.04 -19.30 4.77
N ARG A 13 -26.70 -18.26 5.54
CA ARG A 13 -26.26 -17.04 4.93
C ARG A 13 -25.07 -17.52 4.14
N ASP A 14 -25.34 -17.86 2.90
CA ASP A 14 -24.38 -17.86 1.82
C ASP A 14 -23.84 -16.44 1.84
N HIS A 15 -22.88 -16.22 2.74
CA HIS A 15 -21.74 -15.38 2.47
C HIS A 15 -21.01 -16.08 1.34
N ALA A 16 -21.64 -16.09 0.16
CA ALA A 16 -20.96 -16.05 -1.11
C ALA A 16 -20.03 -14.86 -0.95
N VAL A 17 -18.80 -15.17 -0.55
CA VAL A 17 -17.65 -14.35 -0.87
C VAL A 17 -17.82 -14.14 -2.37
N GLN A 18 -18.33 -12.95 -2.71
CA GLN A 18 -18.31 -12.47 -4.07
C GLN A 18 -16.83 -12.32 -4.36
N ASP A 19 -16.21 -13.42 -4.80
CA ASP A 19 -15.12 -13.43 -5.77
C ASP A 19 -15.70 -12.90 -7.09
N GLY A 20 -16.32 -11.72 -7.03
CA GLY A 20 -16.76 -10.97 -8.17
C GLY A 20 -15.49 -10.66 -8.93
N GLY A 21 -15.35 -11.28 -10.09
CA GLY A 21 -14.29 -11.01 -11.04
C GLY A 21 -14.23 -9.51 -11.32
N LEU A 22 -13.45 -8.80 -10.53
CA LEU A 22 -13.06 -7.43 -10.79
C LEU A 22 -12.35 -7.47 -12.13
N ALA A 23 -12.96 -6.86 -13.15
CA ALA A 23 -12.35 -6.68 -14.45
C ALA A 23 -10.94 -6.14 -14.22
N ARG A 24 -9.95 -7.01 -14.42
CA ARG A 24 -8.52 -6.82 -14.10
C ARG A 24 -7.93 -5.87 -15.15
N GLY A 25 -8.39 -4.63 -15.13
CA GLY A 25 -8.30 -3.73 -16.27
C GLY A 25 -8.31 -2.27 -15.84
N ARG A 26 -7.55 -1.90 -14.81
CA ARG A 26 -7.02 -0.54 -14.76
C ARG A 26 -5.64 -0.59 -15.38
N SER A 27 -5.52 0.04 -16.56
CA SER A 27 -4.27 0.18 -17.30
C SER A 27 -3.14 0.49 -16.32
N ASN A 28 -2.00 -0.18 -16.46
CA ASN A 28 -0.82 -0.03 -15.59
C ASN A 28 -0.46 1.45 -15.36
N ARG A 29 -0.76 2.30 -16.36
CA ARG A 29 -0.67 3.76 -16.32
C ARG A 29 -1.50 4.41 -15.21
N HIS A 30 -2.75 4.00 -14.99
CA HIS A 30 -3.62 4.59 -13.97
C HIS A 30 -3.13 4.25 -12.56
N ILE A 31 -2.65 3.02 -12.34
CA ILE A 31 -2.07 2.59 -11.06
C ILE A 31 -0.79 3.38 -10.77
N GLN A 32 0.05 3.61 -11.79
CA GLN A 32 1.22 4.48 -11.67
C GLN A 32 0.85 5.92 -11.32
N PHE A 33 -0.17 6.51 -11.98
CA PHE A 33 -0.61 7.86 -11.64
C PHE A 33 -1.19 7.98 -10.22
N ILE A 34 -1.94 6.98 -9.73
CA ILE A 34 -2.38 6.94 -8.33
C ILE A 34 -1.18 6.95 -7.37
N SER A 35 -0.14 6.16 -7.67
CA SER A 35 1.06 6.11 -6.83
C SER A 35 1.86 7.41 -6.85
N ILE A 36 1.95 8.08 -8.00
CA ILE A 36 2.65 9.36 -8.15
C ILE A 36 1.88 10.47 -7.42
N ASP A 37 0.56 10.51 -7.58
CA ASP A 37 -0.30 11.50 -6.91
C ASP A 37 -0.20 11.39 -5.37
N GLY A 38 -0.26 10.16 -4.85
CA GLY A 38 -0.07 9.91 -3.42
C GLY A 38 1.34 10.25 -2.91
N ALA A 39 2.37 10.05 -3.73
CA ALA A 39 3.75 10.39 -3.38
C ALA A 39 4.04 11.90 -3.43
N ILE A 40 3.42 12.64 -4.36
CA ILE A 40 3.53 14.11 -4.44
C ILE A 40 2.73 14.74 -3.29
N GLY A 41 1.43 14.41 -3.20
CA GLY A 41 0.52 14.69 -2.09
C GLY A 41 0.65 16.03 -1.36
N THR A 42 0.14 16.08 -0.12
CA THR A 42 0.33 17.23 0.78
C THR A 42 1.73 17.25 1.40
N GLY A 43 2.46 16.13 1.38
CA GLY A 43 3.79 15.98 1.97
C GLY A 43 4.85 16.85 1.29
N LEU A 44 4.87 16.91 -0.05
CA LEU A 44 5.79 17.79 -0.75
C LEU A 44 5.43 19.26 -0.49
N PHE A 45 4.15 19.62 -0.45
CA PHE A 45 3.74 21.01 -0.25
C PHE A 45 3.99 21.52 1.18
N MET A 46 3.60 20.74 2.20
CA MET A 46 3.81 21.09 3.61
C MET A 46 5.30 21.05 3.99
N GLY A 47 6.06 20.09 3.44
CA GLY A 47 7.49 19.95 3.69
C GLY A 47 8.35 20.95 2.92
N ALA A 48 8.06 21.18 1.64
CA ALA A 48 8.89 22.04 0.80
C ALA A 48 8.84 23.51 1.24
N GLY A 49 7.68 24.04 1.64
CA GLY A 49 7.57 25.44 2.07
C GLY A 49 8.50 25.78 3.25
N LYS A 50 8.58 24.88 4.24
CA LYS A 50 9.49 25.03 5.39
C LYS A 50 10.95 24.78 5.00
N THR A 51 11.21 23.82 4.11
CA THR A 51 12.58 23.46 3.74
C THR A 51 13.21 24.51 2.81
N ILE A 52 12.42 25.11 1.92
CA ILE A 52 12.83 26.18 0.99
C ILE A 52 13.28 27.43 1.75
N SER A 53 12.53 27.82 2.79
CA SER A 53 12.88 29.03 3.57
C SER A 53 14.17 28.87 4.38
N ILE A 54 14.51 27.64 4.77
CA ILE A 54 15.68 27.34 5.61
C ILE A 54 16.91 27.03 4.75
N SER A 55 16.77 26.34 3.62
CA SER A 55 17.90 25.89 2.79
C SER A 55 18.36 26.86 1.69
N GLY A 56 17.53 27.82 1.26
CA GLY A 56 17.90 28.66 0.11
C GLY A 56 18.24 27.85 -1.14
N THR A 57 19.23 28.29 -1.94
CA THR A 57 19.59 27.65 -3.22
C THR A 57 20.07 26.19 -3.10
N SER A 58 20.57 25.76 -1.93
CA SER A 58 21.03 24.38 -1.70
C SER A 58 19.90 23.35 -1.52
N ILE A 59 18.64 23.78 -1.62
CA ILE A 59 17.47 22.89 -1.56
C ILE A 59 17.53 21.79 -2.62
N ILE A 60 17.97 22.11 -3.84
CA ILE A 60 18.06 21.16 -4.95
C ILE A 60 19.08 20.06 -4.64
N LEU A 61 20.25 20.43 -4.12
CA LEU A 61 21.30 19.48 -3.72
C LEU A 61 20.82 18.58 -2.58
N THR A 62 20.15 19.16 -1.59
CA THR A 62 19.62 18.42 -0.43
C THR A 62 18.59 17.39 -0.87
N TYR A 63 17.62 17.76 -1.71
CA TYR A 63 16.65 16.82 -2.27
C TYR A 63 17.29 15.77 -3.18
N MET A 64 18.35 16.11 -3.93
CA MET A 64 19.10 15.15 -4.74
C MET A 64 19.74 14.06 -3.88
N VAL A 65 20.44 14.45 -2.80
CA VAL A 65 21.10 13.49 -1.90
C VAL A 65 20.08 12.64 -1.15
N ILE A 66 19.04 13.26 -0.57
CA ILE A 66 17.98 12.54 0.13
C ILE A 66 17.22 11.61 -0.83
N GLY A 67 16.88 12.11 -2.02
CA GLY A 67 16.23 11.34 -3.08
C GLY A 67 17.07 10.16 -3.56
N PHE A 68 18.40 10.31 -3.63
CA PHE A 68 19.31 9.22 -3.95
C PHE A 68 19.23 8.09 -2.93
N PHE A 69 19.32 8.38 -1.63
CA PHE A 69 19.19 7.34 -0.60
C PHE A 69 17.78 6.73 -0.58
N LEU A 70 16.73 7.54 -0.69
CA LEU A 70 15.35 7.07 -0.79
C LEU A 70 15.11 6.17 -2.00
N PHE A 71 15.73 6.47 -3.14
CA PHE A 71 15.67 5.64 -4.33
C PHE A 71 16.22 4.23 -4.07
N PHE A 72 17.35 4.11 -3.36
CA PHE A 72 17.90 2.80 -2.99
C PHE A 72 16.97 2.03 -2.06
N VAL A 73 16.39 2.69 -1.04
CA VAL A 73 15.43 2.05 -0.13
C VAL A 73 14.20 1.56 -0.90
N MET A 74 13.64 2.40 -1.78
CA MET A 74 12.48 2.04 -2.58
C MET A 74 12.79 0.93 -3.59
N ARG A 75 14.00 0.92 -4.17
CA ARG A 75 14.48 -0.15 -5.05
C ARG A 75 14.56 -1.48 -4.32
N ALA A 76 15.10 -1.49 -3.09
CA ALA A 76 15.18 -2.68 -2.25
C ALA A 76 13.78 -3.17 -1.83
N MET A 77 12.88 -2.27 -1.44
CA MET A 77 11.48 -2.62 -1.15
C MET A 77 10.78 -3.22 -2.37
N GLY A 78 11.03 -2.69 -3.57
CA GLY A 78 10.49 -3.23 -4.82
C GLY A 78 10.96 -4.66 -5.12
N GLU A 79 12.25 -4.95 -4.92
CA GLU A 79 12.79 -6.30 -5.04
C GLU A 79 12.17 -7.24 -4.00
N MET A 80 11.94 -6.76 -2.77
CA MET A 80 11.34 -7.53 -1.70
C MET A 80 9.87 -7.90 -1.98
N LEU A 81 9.07 -6.95 -2.48
CA LEU A 81 7.70 -7.17 -2.96
C LEU A 81 7.65 -8.20 -4.11
N LEU A 82 8.65 -8.20 -4.98
CA LEU A 82 8.74 -9.14 -6.10
C LEU A 82 9.20 -10.53 -5.65
N SER A 83 10.06 -10.62 -4.62
CA SER A 83 10.60 -11.89 -4.11
C SER A 83 9.55 -12.81 -3.47
N ASN A 84 8.53 -12.24 -2.83
CA ASN A 84 7.45 -12.98 -2.19
C ASN A 84 6.14 -12.19 -2.31
N LEU A 85 5.31 -12.55 -3.30
CA LEU A 85 3.97 -11.96 -3.55
C LEU A 85 2.96 -12.16 -2.39
N ARG A 86 3.36 -12.85 -1.32
CA ARG A 86 2.58 -13.02 -0.10
C ARG A 86 2.57 -11.76 0.75
N TYR A 87 3.57 -10.88 0.59
CA TYR A 87 3.58 -9.55 1.20
C TYR A 87 2.78 -8.60 0.31
N LYS A 88 1.60 -8.18 0.79
CA LYS A 88 0.68 -7.31 0.04
C LYS A 88 0.76 -5.86 0.50
N SER A 89 1.31 -5.62 1.69
CA SER A 89 1.41 -4.30 2.31
C SER A 89 2.74 -4.10 3.00
N PHE A 90 3.15 -2.83 3.15
CA PHE A 90 4.28 -2.44 4.00
C PHE A 90 4.19 -3.06 5.41
N ALA A 91 2.97 -3.13 5.96
CA ALA A 91 2.71 -3.71 7.27
C ALA A 91 3.04 -5.21 7.37
N ASP A 92 2.89 -5.98 6.29
CA ASP A 92 3.23 -7.41 6.28
C ASP A 92 4.76 -7.62 6.42
N PHE A 93 5.56 -6.69 5.89
CA PHE A 93 7.02 -6.71 6.07
C PHE A 93 7.40 -6.45 7.52
N CYS A 94 6.76 -5.45 8.14
CA CYS A 94 6.99 -5.15 9.55
C CYS A 94 6.56 -6.32 10.43
N SER A 95 5.40 -6.93 10.20
CA SER A 95 4.94 -8.09 10.98
C SER A 95 5.86 -9.31 10.80
N ALA A 96 6.33 -9.57 9.58
CA ALA A 96 7.22 -10.70 9.30
C ALA A 96 8.63 -10.58 9.90
N TYR A 97 9.19 -9.36 10.00
CA TYR A 97 10.55 -9.14 10.50
C TYR A 97 10.60 -8.67 11.97
N LEU A 98 9.61 -7.91 12.43
CA LEU A 98 9.54 -7.42 13.82
C LEU A 98 8.67 -8.30 14.73
N GLY A 99 7.91 -9.27 14.18
CA GLY A 99 7.28 -10.32 14.96
C GLY A 99 6.12 -9.87 15.85
N GLN A 100 5.19 -9.07 15.32
CA GLN A 100 3.93 -8.74 16.00
C GLN A 100 2.71 -8.97 15.10
#